data_AF-A0A2E8YPK6-F1
#
_entry.id   AF-A0A2E8YPK6-F1
#
_cell.length_a   1.000
_cell.length_b   1.000
_cell.length_c   1.000
_cell.angle_alpha   90.00
_cell.angle_beta   90.00
_cell.angle_gamma   90.00
#
_symmetry.space_group_name_H-M   'P 1'
#
loop_
_entity.id
_entity.type
_entity.pdbx_description
1 polymer ?
#
loop_
_entity_poly.entity_id
_entity_poly.type
_entity_poly.pdbx_seq_one_letter_code
_entity_poly.pdbx_strand_id
1 'polypeptide(L)'
;MKFYNLVMDDRRNPLMGLPKAQRFQIMTFLSVMWSTIFCFAIGTWFWWGVLVVGHVAIVLGTIMTSITFRQVQNKTHRDLYQAKDGSARYDDIWGA
;
A
#
# COMPACT_ATOMS: atom_id res chain seq x y z
N MET A 1 8.37 12.95 41.40
CA MET A 1 8.80 11.54 41.40
C MET A 1 9.50 11.24 40.09
N LYS A 2 10.71 10.68 40.10
CA LYS A 2 11.44 10.32 38.86
C LYS A 2 11.01 8.91 38.43
N PHE A 3 10.15 8.78 37.43
CA PHE A 3 9.70 7.47 36.90
C PHE A 3 10.86 6.54 36.53
N TYR A 4 11.99 7.10 36.09
CA TYR A 4 13.24 6.38 35.87
C TYR A 4 13.67 5.54 37.08
N ASN A 5 13.60 6.10 38.29
CA ASN A 5 13.97 5.40 39.52
C ASN A 5 12.95 4.30 39.89
N LEU A 6 11.75 4.29 39.30
CA LEU A 6 10.79 3.21 39.56
C LEU A 6 11.12 1.98 38.69
N VAL A 7 11.64 2.20 37.49
CA VAL A 7 11.92 1.15 36.50
C VAL A 7 13.35 0.63 36.60
N MET A 8 14.33 1.53 36.78
CA MET A 8 15.76 1.21 36.72
C MET A 8 16.44 1.03 38.07
N ASP A 9 15.80 1.43 39.18
CA ASP A 9 16.35 1.20 40.51
C ASP A 9 16.12 -0.26 40.92
N ASP A 10 17.19 -1.02 41.11
CA ASP A 10 17.15 -2.42 41.55
C ASP A 10 16.41 -2.62 42.88
N ARG A 11 16.32 -1.57 43.71
CA ARG A 11 15.64 -1.61 45.02
C ARG A 11 14.17 -1.24 45.00
N ARG A 12 13.66 -0.73 43.87
CA ARG A 12 12.27 -0.26 43.73
C ARG A 12 11.55 -0.89 42.55
N ASN A 13 12.32 -1.47 41.62
CA ASN A 13 11.80 -2.19 40.46
C ASN A 13 10.88 -3.33 40.94
N PRO A 14 9.68 -3.50 40.33
CA PRO A 14 8.81 -4.65 40.57
C PRO A 14 9.51 -6.02 40.51
N LEU A 15 10.61 -6.12 39.76
CA LEU A 15 11.41 -7.34 39.63
C LEU A 15 12.38 -7.60 40.81
N MET A 16 12.37 -6.75 41.86
CA MET A 16 13.26 -6.88 43.02
C MET A 16 13.06 -8.22 43.79
N GLY A 17 11.97 -8.94 43.61
CA GLY A 17 11.80 -10.26 44.22
C GLY A 17 12.73 -11.36 43.67
N LEU A 18 13.32 -11.16 42.49
CA LEU A 18 14.05 -12.18 41.74
C LEU A 18 15.57 -12.13 42.04
N PRO A 19 16.37 -13.17 41.75
CA PRO A 19 17.84 -13.08 41.80
C PRO A 19 18.39 -12.02 40.83
N LYS A 20 19.48 -11.35 41.20
CA LYS A 20 20.04 -10.19 40.47
C LYS A 20 20.32 -10.48 38.98
N ALA A 21 20.83 -11.67 38.68
CA ALA A 21 21.11 -12.10 37.30
C ALA A 21 19.83 -12.18 36.45
N GLN A 22 18.74 -12.70 37.02
CA GLN A 22 17.46 -12.84 36.33
C GLN A 22 16.79 -11.47 36.09
N ARG A 23 16.91 -10.54 37.04
CA ARG A 23 16.46 -9.15 36.85
C ARG A 23 17.14 -8.51 35.65
N PHE A 24 18.46 -8.62 35.59
CA PHE A 24 19.25 -8.07 34.49
C PHE A 24 18.86 -8.70 33.14
N GLN A 25 18.69 -10.02 33.09
CA GLN A 25 18.27 -10.74 31.89
C GLN A 25 16.90 -10.25 31.38
N ILE A 26 15.89 -10.15 32.25
CA ILE A 26 14.54 -9.70 31.89
C ILE A 26 14.58 -8.25 31.40
N MET A 27 15.26 -7.36 32.13
CA MET A 27 15.40 -5.95 31.73
C MET A 27 16.11 -5.79 30.38
N THR A 28 17.15 -6.59 30.14
CA THR A 28 17.89 -6.60 28.87
C THR A 28 17.04 -7.13 27.73
N PHE A 29 16.33 -8.23 27.95
CA PHE A 29 15.42 -8.81 26.95
C PHE A 29 14.32 -7.83 26.56
N LEU A 30 13.70 -7.18 27.55
CA LEU A 30 12.67 -6.17 27.32
C LEU A 30 13.22 -5.00 26.49
N SER A 31 14.44 -4.52 26.80
CA SER A 31 15.11 -3.47 26.03
C SER A 31 15.34 -3.86 24.57
N VAL A 32 15.85 -5.08 24.32
CA VAL A 32 16.10 -5.59 22.97
C VAL A 32 14.79 -5.78 22.21
N MET A 33 13.76 -6.37 22.82
CA MET A 33 12.45 -6.58 22.21
C MET A 33 11.82 -5.27 21.74
N TRP A 34 11.82 -4.23 22.59
CA TRP A 34 11.25 -2.94 22.19
C TRP A 34 12.10 -2.24 21.14
N SER A 35 13.44 -2.34 21.22
CA SER A 35 14.33 -1.80 20.20
C SER A 35 14.12 -2.46 18.84
N THR A 36 13.90 -3.78 18.79
CA THR A 36 13.63 -4.49 17.53
C THR A 36 12.25 -4.16 16.98
N ILE A 37 11.20 -4.07 17.82
CA ILE A 37 9.87 -3.63 17.39
C ILE A 37 9.94 -2.23 16.78
N PHE A 38 10.62 -1.28 17.41
CA PHE A 38 10.75 0.07 16.87
C PHE A 38 11.57 0.11 15.57
N CYS A 39 12.68 -0.63 15.52
CA CYS A 39 13.49 -0.73 14.30
C CYS A 39 12.69 -1.35 13.15
N PHE A 40 11.89 -2.39 13.42
CA PHE A 40 11.04 -3.02 12.42
C PHE A 40 9.89 -2.10 12.01
N ALA A 41 9.23 -1.41 12.94
CA ALA A 41 8.15 -0.47 12.63
C ALA A 41 8.64 0.69 11.75
N ILE A 42 9.79 1.28 12.08
CA ILE A 42 10.42 2.36 11.30
C ILE A 42 11.02 1.82 9.99
N GLY A 43 11.61 0.63 10.00
CA GLY A 43 12.09 -0.03 8.78
C GLY A 43 10.95 -0.33 7.81
N THR A 44 9.81 -0.78 8.32
CA THR A 44 8.59 -0.99 7.53
C THR A 44 8.01 0.35 7.04
N TRP A 45 8.15 1.43 7.83
CA TRP A 45 7.79 2.79 7.40
C TRP A 45 8.56 3.22 6.14
N PHE A 46 9.81 2.80 5.98
CA PHE A 46 10.59 3.05 4.78
C PHE A 46 9.96 2.39 3.53
N TRP A 47 9.31 1.24 3.70
CA TRP A 47 8.62 0.52 2.62
C TRP A 47 7.19 1.03 2.35
N TRP A 48 6.61 1.77 3.30
CA TRP A 48 5.25 2.30 3.20
C TRP A 48 5.06 3.18 1.96
N GLY A 49 6.03 4.05 1.65
CA GLY A 49 5.99 4.90 0.45
C GLY A 49 5.94 4.09 -0.86
N VAL A 50 6.73 3.01 -0.94
CA VAL A 50 6.74 2.12 -2.12
C VAL A 50 5.39 1.41 -2.29
N LEU A 51 4.78 0.95 -1.20
CA LEU A 51 3.45 0.32 -1.23
C LEU A 51 2.36 1.28 -1.69
N VAL A 52 2.36 2.52 -1.22
CA VAL A 52 1.38 3.55 -1.65
C VAL A 52 1.55 3.86 -3.13
N VAL A 53 2.78 4.09 -3.61
CA VAL A 53 3.06 4.33 -5.03
C VAL A 53 2.62 3.13 -5.88
N GLY A 54 2.87 1.90 -5.43
CA GLY A 54 2.42 0.69 -6.10
C GLY A 54 0.90 0.60 -6.26
N HIS A 55 0.14 0.92 -5.20
CA HIS A 55 -1.33 0.96 -5.27
C HIS A 55 -1.83 2.03 -6.24
N VAL A 56 -1.24 3.23 -6.22
CA VAL A 56 -1.60 4.31 -7.15
C VAL A 56 -1.31 3.91 -8.60
N ALA A 57 -0.17 3.27 -8.87
CA ALA A 57 0.18 2.77 -10.20
C ALA A 57 -0.82 1.71 -10.70
N ILE A 58 -1.26 0.80 -9.83
CA ILE A 58 -2.29 -0.20 -10.18
C ILE A 58 -3.61 0.49 -10.54
N VAL A 59 -4.08 1.44 -9.72
CA VAL A 59 -5.31 2.20 -9.99
C VAL A 59 -5.20 2.99 -11.29
N LEU A 60 -4.06 3.63 -11.54
CA LEU A 60 -3.81 4.33 -12.80
C LEU A 60 -3.87 3.37 -13.99
N GLY A 61 -3.24 2.19 -13.87
CA GLY A 61 -3.23 1.16 -14.90
C GLY A 61 -4.63 0.65 -15.23
N THR A 62 -5.48 0.43 -14.23
CA THR A 62 -6.87 -0.01 -14.45
C THR A 62 -7.70 1.09 -15.11
N ILE A 63 -7.56 2.35 -14.68
CA ILE A 63 -8.23 3.50 -15.32
C ILE A 63 -7.79 3.61 -16.78
N MET A 64 -6.49 3.61 -17.06
CA MET A 64 -5.97 3.68 -18.43
C MET A 64 -6.50 2.55 -19.31
N THR A 65 -6.51 1.32 -18.80
CA THR A 65 -7.07 0.17 -19.52
C THR A 65 -8.55 0.36 -19.82
N SER A 66 -9.32 0.87 -18.85
CA SER A 66 -10.75 1.15 -19.05
C SER A 66 -11.00 2.22 -20.12
N ILE A 67 -10.16 3.26 -20.17
CA ILE A 67 -10.25 4.31 -21.18
C ILE A 67 -9.96 3.74 -22.56
N THR A 68 -8.90 2.94 -22.69
CA THR A 68 -8.52 2.28 -23.95
C THR A 68 -9.66 1.41 -24.49
N PHE A 69 -10.30 0.60 -23.64
CA PHE A 69 -11.43 -0.23 -24.08
C PHE A 69 -12.67 0.59 -24.45
N ARG A 70 -12.95 1.68 -23.72
CA ARG A 70 -14.05 2.61 -24.07
C ARG A 70 -13.80 3.31 -25.41
N GLN A 71 -12.57 3.69 -25.72
CA GLN A 71 -12.23 4.30 -27.01
C GLN A 71 -12.51 3.37 -28.20
N VAL A 72 -12.32 2.06 -28.02
CA VAL A 72 -12.64 1.07 -29.06
C VAL A 72 -14.15 0.85 -29.18
N GLN A 73 -14.89 0.83 -28.06
CA GLN A 73 -16.35 0.67 -28.07
C GLN A 73 -17.11 1.82 -28.75
N ASN A 74 -16.54 3.03 -28.79
CA ASN A 74 -17.16 4.18 -29.45
C ASN A 74 -17.11 4.12 -30.99
N LYS A 75 -16.52 3.07 -31.59
CA LYS A 75 -16.61 2.81 -33.03
C LYS A 75 -17.61 1.70 -33.28
N THR A 76 -18.80 2.05 -33.78
CA THR A 76 -19.78 1.06 -34.21
C THR A 76 -19.34 0.46 -35.54
N HIS A 77 -19.67 -0.81 -35.86
CA HIS A 77 -19.39 -1.41 -37.17
C HIS A 77 -19.87 -0.52 -38.33
N ARG A 78 -20.94 0.25 -38.13
CA ARG A 78 -21.44 1.25 -39.08
C ARG A 78 -20.44 2.38 -39.39
N ASP A 79 -19.67 2.84 -38.40
CA ASP A 79 -18.70 3.94 -38.54
C ASP A 79 -17.42 3.49 -39.28
N LEU A 80 -17.12 2.18 -39.28
CA LEU A 80 -15.96 1.62 -39.96
C LEU A 80 -16.14 1.51 -41.49
N TYR A 81 -17.38 1.53 -41.98
CA TYR A 81 -17.72 1.37 -43.40
C TYR A 81 -18.48 2.58 -43.96
N GLN A 82 -18.31 3.77 -43.38
CA GLN A 82 -18.94 4.99 -43.90
C GLN A 82 -18.31 5.37 -45.24
N ALA A 83 -19.15 5.55 -46.26
CA ALA A 83 -18.73 6.04 -47.56
C ALA A 83 -18.30 7.52 -47.45
N LYS A 84 -17.52 8.00 -48.42
CA LYS A 84 -16.92 9.35 -48.41
C LYS A 84 -17.96 10.48 -48.44
N ASP A 85 -19.21 10.15 -48.79
CA ASP A 85 -20.39 11.00 -48.82
C ASP A 85 -21.22 10.96 -47.51
N GLY A 86 -20.80 10.18 -46.52
CA GLY A 86 -21.47 10.04 -45.23
C GLY A 86 -22.55 8.95 -45.17
N SER A 87 -22.86 8.28 -46.29
CA SER A 87 -23.84 7.19 -46.36
C SER A 87 -23.27 5.85 -45.86
N ALA A 88 -24.14 4.92 -45.48
CA ALA A 88 -23.71 3.55 -45.20
C ALA A 88 -23.38 2.85 -46.53
N ARG A 89 -22.26 2.11 -46.60
CA ARG A 89 -21.73 1.49 -47.85
C ARG A 89 -22.71 0.62 -48.69
N TYR A 90 -23.87 0.24 -48.17
CA TYR A 90 -24.88 -0.54 -48.89
C TYR A 90 -26.18 0.22 -49.18
N ASP A 91 -26.26 1.49 -48.80
CA ASP A 91 -27.42 2.35 -49.03
C ASP A 91 -27.55 2.73 -50.51
N ASP A 92 -26.42 2.73 -51.23
CA ASP A 92 -26.30 2.96 -52.68
C ASP A 92 -26.85 1.81 -53.55
N ILE A 93 -26.96 0.59 -53.01
CA ILE A 93 -27.41 -0.59 -53.77
C ILE A 93 -28.94 -0.72 -53.77
N TRP A 94 -29.62 -0.19 -52.75
CA TRP A 94 -31.07 -0.37 -52.58
C TRP A 94 -31.93 0.79 -53.10
N GLY A 95 -31.33 1.90 -53.54
CA GLY A 95 -32.02 2.99 -54.24
C GLY A 95 -33.08 3.69 -53.37
N ALA A 96 -32.76 4.89 -52.88
CA ALA A 96 -33.75 5.80 -52.30
C ALA A 96 -34.83 6.21 -53.33
#